data_AF-A0A3P7Q7E1-F1
#
_entry.id   AF-A0A3P7Q7E1-F1
#
_cell.length_a   1.000
_cell.length_b   1.000
_cell.length_c   1.000
_cell.angle_alpha   90.00
_cell.angle_beta   90.00
_cell.angle_gamma   90.00
#
_symmetry.space_group_name_H-M   'P 1'
#
loop_
_entity.id
_entity.type
_entity.pdbx_description
1 polymer ?
#
loop_
_entity_poly.entity_id
_entity_poly.type
_entity_poly.pdbx_seq_one_letter_code
_entity_poly.pdbx_strand_id
1 'polypeptide(L)'
;MEPVDDLTQVANEANCVTAPSPLTFEQLDQPFGFVLYTKKLNTCGKKLEIKQFKDFAYVTLNKNRVGTLVNSYNGKSVHSLNLHGCKQGDELGILVENQGRQTYETINDYKVRRVWVTV
;
A
#
# COMPACT_ATOMS: atom_id res chain seq x y z
N MET A 1 -6.58 16.00 18.43
CA MET A 1 -6.33 15.39 17.10
C MET A 1 -6.07 16.54 16.16
N GLU A 2 -4.85 16.70 15.67
CA GLU A 2 -4.58 17.66 14.61
C GLU A 2 -5.04 17.04 13.27
N PRO A 3 -5.76 17.77 12.43
CA PRO A 3 -6.07 17.31 11.08
C PRO A 3 -4.77 17.19 10.29
N VAL A 4 -4.51 16.03 9.69
CA VAL A 4 -3.44 15.88 8.71
C VAL A 4 -3.97 16.48 7.40
N ASP A 5 -3.66 17.75 7.17
CA ASP A 5 -4.18 18.55 6.04
C ASP A 5 -3.55 18.18 4.69
N ASP A 6 -2.42 17.47 4.73
CA ASP A 6 -1.69 17.06 3.53
C ASP A 6 -1.02 15.68 3.74
N LEU A 7 -1.57 14.64 3.09
CA LEU A 7 -1.00 13.29 3.09
C LEU A 7 0.37 13.19 2.39
N THR A 8 0.81 14.27 1.71
CA THR A 8 2.14 14.36 1.12
C THR A 8 3.18 14.96 2.06
N GLN A 9 2.74 15.63 3.14
CA GLN A 9 3.61 15.97 4.25
C GLN A 9 3.93 14.69 5.01
N VAL A 10 5.22 14.38 4.98
CA VAL A 10 5.81 13.12 5.41
C VAL A 10 5.25 12.73 6.77
N ALA A 11 4.68 11.52 6.85
CA ALA A 11 4.38 10.89 8.13
C ALA A 11 5.62 11.03 9.01
N ASN A 12 5.48 11.70 10.15
CA ASN A 12 6.58 12.06 11.03
C ASN A 12 7.55 10.86 11.17
N GLU A 13 8.74 10.93 10.55
CA GLU A 13 9.61 9.76 10.31
C GLU A 13 9.96 9.03 11.60
N ALA A 14 9.90 9.73 12.74
CA ALA A 14 10.07 9.21 14.08
C ALA A 14 9.14 8.04 14.46
N ASN A 15 7.96 7.92 13.82
CA ASN A 15 6.98 6.87 14.12
C ASN A 15 6.90 5.77 13.06
N CYS A 16 7.81 5.75 12.09
CA CYS A 16 7.84 4.73 11.04
C CYS A 16 8.35 3.39 11.59
N VAL A 17 7.62 2.29 11.30
CA VAL A 17 8.05 0.93 11.62
C VAL A 17 8.82 0.35 10.44
N THR A 18 10.07 -0.05 10.66
CA THR A 18 10.88 -0.72 9.63
C THR A 18 10.78 -2.24 9.78
N ALA A 19 10.48 -2.95 8.68
CA ALA A 19 10.40 -4.40 8.66
C ALA A 19 10.95 -4.97 7.33
N PRO A 20 11.52 -6.19 7.33
CA PRO A 20 12.03 -6.83 6.12
C PRO A 20 10.91 -7.26 5.15
N SER A 21 9.70 -7.43 5.67
CA SER A 21 8.49 -7.71 4.90
C SER A 21 7.34 -6.78 5.32
N PRO A 22 6.39 -6.46 4.43
CA PRO A 22 5.24 -5.63 4.76
C PRO A 22 4.44 -6.25 5.91
N LEU A 23 4.23 -5.46 6.97
CA LEU A 23 3.41 -5.85 8.11
C LEU A 23 1.92 -5.67 7.80
N THR A 24 1.07 -6.49 8.39
CA THR A 24 -0.38 -6.30 8.29
C THR A 24 -0.84 -5.12 9.16
N PHE A 25 -2.05 -4.61 8.92
CA PHE A 25 -2.67 -3.56 9.75
C PHE A 25 -2.71 -3.96 11.24
N GLU A 26 -2.99 -5.24 11.51
CA GLU A 26 -3.08 -5.79 12.86
C GLU A 26 -1.69 -5.91 13.52
N GLN A 27 -0.66 -6.24 12.75
CA GLN A 27 0.72 -6.28 13.25
C GLN A 27 1.28 -4.89 13.56
N LEU A 28 0.72 -3.84 12.95
CA LEU A 28 1.05 -2.44 13.20
C LEU A 28 0.19 -1.81 14.30
N ASP A 29 -0.71 -2.57 14.92
CA ASP A 29 -1.72 -2.08 15.87
C ASP A 29 -2.56 -0.91 15.31
N GLN A 30 -2.78 -0.92 13.99
CA GLN A 30 -3.58 0.08 13.27
C GLN A 30 -4.77 -0.62 12.60
N PRO A 31 -5.88 -0.87 13.33
CA PRO A 31 -6.97 -1.71 12.82
C PRO A 31 -7.85 -1.03 11.76
N PHE A 32 -7.77 0.28 11.56
CA PHE A 32 -8.62 1.08 10.66
C PHE A 32 -7.86 2.16 9.90
N GLY A 33 -8.49 2.76 8.90
CA GLY A 33 -7.94 3.91 8.17
C GLY A 33 -6.91 3.50 7.12
N PHE A 34 -5.74 4.14 7.16
CA PHE A 34 -4.72 4.00 6.13
C PHE A 34 -3.37 3.56 6.72
N VAL A 35 -2.61 2.81 5.92
CA VAL A 35 -1.20 2.51 6.18
C VAL A 35 -0.41 2.80 4.91
N LEU A 36 0.65 3.60 5.04
CA LEU A 36 1.58 3.90 3.96
C LEU A 36 2.79 2.96 4.06
N TYR A 37 2.99 2.14 3.02
CA TYR A 37 4.19 1.33 2.86
C TYR A 37 5.15 2.04 1.90
N THR A 38 6.38 2.32 2.34
CA THR A 38 7.41 2.93 1.50
C THR A 38 8.59 1.99 1.30
N LYS A 39 9.20 2.04 0.11
CA LYS A 39 10.43 1.30 -0.20
C LYS A 39 11.24 2.01 -1.28
N LYS A 40 12.55 2.15 -1.06
CA LYS A 40 13.48 2.55 -2.13
C LYS A 40 13.70 1.38 -3.09
N LEU A 41 13.52 1.63 -4.38
CA LEU A 41 13.71 0.63 -5.42
C LEU A 41 15.21 0.42 -5.69
N ASN A 42 15.71 -0.78 -5.37
CA ASN A 42 17.07 -1.18 -5.73
C ASN A 42 17.25 -1.27 -7.25
N THR A 43 16.19 -1.66 -7.95
CA THR A 43 16.10 -1.76 -9.41
C THR A 43 14.69 -1.35 -9.83
N CYS A 44 14.58 -0.67 -10.96
CA CYS A 44 13.28 -0.36 -11.55
C CYS A 44 12.74 -1.59 -12.28
N GLY A 45 11.78 -2.27 -11.65
CA GLY A 45 10.96 -3.28 -12.29
C GLY A 45 9.86 -2.63 -13.11
N LYS A 46 9.56 -3.16 -14.30
CA LYS A 46 8.53 -2.56 -15.17
C LYS A 46 7.11 -2.74 -14.61
N LYS A 47 6.88 -3.72 -13.74
CA LYS A 47 5.54 -4.10 -13.26
C LYS A 47 5.48 -4.33 -11.74
N LEU A 48 4.60 -3.61 -11.07
CA LEU A 48 4.26 -3.85 -9.67
C LEU A 48 3.10 -4.85 -9.58
N GLU A 49 3.21 -5.86 -8.70
CA GLU A 49 2.15 -6.83 -8.45
C GLU A 49 1.94 -7.08 -6.94
N ILE A 50 0.76 -6.75 -6.44
CA ILE A 50 0.41 -6.97 -5.03
C ILE A 50 -0.60 -8.12 -4.97
N LYS A 51 -0.13 -9.29 -4.54
CA LYS A 51 -0.96 -10.51 -4.51
C LYS A 51 -2.05 -10.48 -3.44
N GLN A 52 -1.79 -9.80 -2.32
CA GLN A 52 -2.66 -9.85 -1.15
C GLN A 52 -2.70 -8.49 -0.46
N PHE A 53 -3.69 -7.70 -0.84
CA PHE A 53 -4.10 -6.46 -0.19
C PHE A 53 -5.63 -6.38 -0.19
N LYS A 54 -6.15 -5.57 0.72
CA LYS A 54 -7.54 -5.19 0.85
C LYS A 54 -7.57 -3.79 1.49
N ASP A 55 -8.40 -2.87 1.04
CA ASP A 55 -9.38 -3.00 -0.05
C ASP A 55 -8.90 -2.28 -1.31
N PHE A 56 -8.36 -1.08 -1.12
CA PHE A 56 -7.75 -0.26 -2.16
C PHE A 56 -6.28 0.01 -1.84
N ALA A 57 -5.44 0.01 -2.86
CA ALA A 57 -4.04 0.43 -2.74
C ALA A 57 -3.71 1.50 -3.78
N TYR A 58 -3.31 2.67 -3.30
CA TYR A 58 -2.89 3.79 -4.13
C TYR A 58 -1.38 3.80 -4.26
N VAL A 59 -0.90 3.76 -5.50
CA VAL A 59 0.53 3.61 -5.79
C VAL A 59 1.12 4.93 -6.26
N THR A 60 2.26 5.27 -5.69
CA THR A 60 3.03 6.48 -5.99
C THR A 60 4.50 6.14 -6.24
N LEU A 61 5.16 6.93 -7.10
CA LEU A 61 6.60 6.92 -7.31
C LEU A 61 7.13 8.34 -7.06
N ASN A 62 8.07 8.49 -6.13
CA ASN A 62 8.56 9.79 -5.68
C ASN A 62 7.40 10.76 -5.37
N LYS A 63 6.39 10.26 -4.64
CA LYS A 63 5.15 10.98 -4.28
C LYS A 63 4.20 11.32 -5.45
N ASN A 64 4.55 11.00 -6.69
CA ASN A 64 3.66 11.17 -7.85
C ASN A 64 2.77 9.94 -8.02
N ARG A 65 1.46 10.15 -8.20
CA ARG A 65 0.48 9.06 -8.38
C ARG A 65 0.72 8.31 -9.69
N VAL A 66 0.85 6.99 -9.59
CA VAL A 66 0.99 6.08 -10.75
C VAL A 66 -0.33 5.39 -11.08
N GLY A 67 -1.08 4.99 -10.05
CA GLY A 67 -2.35 4.30 -10.27
C GLY A 67 -2.98 3.76 -8.99
N THR A 68 -3.97 2.89 -9.19
CA THR A 68 -4.75 2.28 -8.10
C THR A 68 -4.95 0.82 -8.38
N LEU A 69 -4.70 0.01 -7.35
CA LEU A 69 -5.00 -1.40 -7.31
C LEU A 69 -6.24 -1.59 -6.44
N VAL A 70 -7.10 -2.53 -6.84
CA VAL A 70 -8.33 -2.84 -6.12
C VAL A 70 -8.46 -4.34 -5.95
N ASN A 71 -8.73 -4.79 -4.73
CA ASN A 71 -8.85 -6.21 -4.46
C ASN A 71 -10.12 -6.78 -5.12
N SER A 72 -11.26 -6.15 -4.87
CA SER A 72 -12.55 -6.42 -5.51
C SER A 72 -13.43 -5.19 -5.41
N TYR A 73 -13.91 -4.68 -6.54
CA TYR A 73 -14.89 -3.59 -6.58
C TYR A 73 -15.73 -3.72 -7.85
N ASN A 74 -17.05 -3.81 -7.70
CA ASN A 74 -18.01 -3.98 -8.80
C ASN A 74 -17.62 -5.11 -9.77
N GLY A 75 -17.21 -6.26 -9.24
CA GLY A 75 -16.79 -7.43 -10.02
C GLY A 75 -15.43 -7.30 -10.73
N LYS A 76 -14.66 -6.25 -10.44
CA LYS A 76 -13.33 -6.02 -11.00
C LYS A 76 -12.25 -6.15 -9.94
N SER A 77 -11.13 -6.73 -10.34
CA SER A 77 -9.93 -6.89 -9.52
C SER A 77 -8.71 -6.45 -10.34
N VAL A 78 -7.91 -5.53 -9.77
CA VAL A 78 -6.70 -5.01 -10.40
C VAL A 78 -5.58 -5.11 -9.40
N HIS A 79 -4.70 -6.10 -9.57
CA HIS A 79 -3.64 -6.42 -8.60
C HIS A 79 -2.24 -6.08 -9.13
N SER A 80 -2.16 -5.52 -10.33
CA SER A 80 -0.88 -5.10 -10.91
C SER A 80 -1.02 -3.84 -11.75
N LEU A 81 0.07 -3.08 -11.84
CA LEU A 81 0.20 -1.93 -12.73
C LEU A 81 1.64 -1.78 -13.20
N ASN A 82 1.84 -1.08 -14.31
CA ASN A 82 3.17 -0.82 -14.84
C ASN A 82 3.78 0.42 -14.15
N LEU A 83 5.04 0.29 -13.71
CA LEU A 83 5.83 1.38 -13.16
C LEU A 83 6.60 2.08 -14.29
N HIS A 84 5.88 2.64 -15.25
CA HIS A 84 6.49 3.33 -16.39
C HIS A 84 7.38 4.48 -15.92
N GLY A 85 8.63 4.50 -16.36
CA GLY A 85 9.56 5.59 -16.08
C GLY A 85 10.21 5.55 -14.69
N CYS A 86 10.07 4.47 -13.92
CA CYS A 86 10.84 4.33 -12.69
C CYS A 86 12.35 4.27 -12.95
N LYS A 87 13.12 4.62 -11.92
CA LYS A 87 14.57 4.58 -11.88
C LYS A 87 15.04 3.88 -10.62
N GLN A 88 16.26 3.38 -10.66
CA GLN A 88 16.93 2.92 -9.44
C GLN A 88 17.03 4.09 -8.46
N GLY A 89 16.69 3.83 -7.20
CA GLY A 89 16.67 4.83 -6.12
C GLY A 89 15.33 5.55 -5.94
N ASP A 90 14.38 5.40 -6.87
CA ASP A 90 13.04 5.97 -6.71
C ASP A 90 12.34 5.38 -5.46
N GLU A 91 11.55 6.22 -4.80
CA GLU A 91 10.74 5.84 -3.66
C GLU A 91 9.36 5.36 -4.13
N LEU A 92 9.11 4.07 -3.96
CA LEU A 92 7.79 3.48 -4.14
C LEU A 92 6.98 3.70 -2.86
N GLY A 93 5.83 4.35 -2.99
CA GLY A 93 4.84 4.50 -1.92
C GLY A 93 3.55 3.78 -2.27
N ILE A 94 3.04 2.96 -1.36
CA ILE A 94 1.78 2.24 -1.49
C ILE A 94 0.92 2.59 -0.28
N LEU A 95 -0.09 3.44 -0.48
CA LEU A 95 -1.06 3.77 0.54
C LEU A 95 -2.23 2.78 0.47
N VAL A 96 -2.37 1.94 1.48
CA VAL A 96 -3.48 0.98 1.54
C VAL A 96 -4.57 1.54 2.43
N GLU A 97 -5.81 1.43 1.96
CA GLU A 97 -7.03 1.80 2.69
C GLU A 97 -7.75 0.56 3.18
N ASN A 98 -8.14 0.57 4.45
CA ASN A 98 -9.07 -0.38 5.03
C ASN A 98 -10.48 0.25 5.09
N GLN A 99 -11.41 -0.24 4.26
CA GLN A 99 -12.78 0.30 4.16
C GLN A 99 -13.77 -0.35 5.14
N GLY A 100 -13.27 -1.07 6.14
CA GLY A 100 -14.07 -1.83 7.08
C GLY A 100 -13.95 -3.33 6.84
N ARG A 101 -14.03 -4.09 7.93
CA ARG A 101 -13.94 -5.56 7.87
C ARG A 101 -15.28 -6.15 7.49
N GLN A 102 -15.26 -7.23 6.73
CA GLN A 102 -16.46 -8.03 6.52
C GLN A 102 -17.02 -8.50 7.86
N THR A 103 -18.33 -8.36 8.05
CA THR A 103 -19.03 -8.67 9.31
C THR A 103 -19.98 -9.88 9.20
N TYR A 104 -20.08 -10.48 8.02
CA TYR A 104 -20.92 -11.64 7.73
C TYR A 104 -20.07 -12.76 7.11
N GLU A 105 -20.38 -14.03 7.39
CA GLU A 105 -19.66 -15.26 6.97
C GLU A 105 -18.24 -15.48 7.52
N THR A 106 -17.42 -14.45 7.72
CA THR A 106 -16.11 -14.58 8.38
C THR A 106 -15.65 -13.26 9.00
N ILE A 107 -15.04 -13.35 10.19
CA ILE A 107 -14.36 -12.22 10.85
C ILE A 107 -12.90 -12.05 10.40
N ASN A 108 -12.35 -13.07 9.72
CA ASN A 108 -10.94 -13.10 9.34
C ASN A 108 -10.70 -12.32 8.04
N ASP A 109 -10.58 -11.00 8.16
CA ASP A 109 -10.40 -10.08 7.03
C ASP A 109 -9.12 -9.23 7.17
N TYR A 110 -7.97 -9.89 7.03
CA TYR A 110 -6.65 -9.25 7.10
C TYR A 110 -6.38 -8.37 5.88
N LYS A 111 -5.89 -7.14 6.12
CA LYS A 111 -5.89 -6.09 5.09
C LYS A 111 -4.66 -6.04 4.19
N VAL A 112 -3.48 -6.38 4.69
CA VAL A 112 -2.28 -6.53 3.84
C VAL A 112 -1.49 -7.71 4.34
N ARG A 113 -1.01 -8.58 3.44
CA ARG A 113 -0.16 -9.72 3.83
C ARG A 113 1.10 -9.85 2.99
N ARG A 114 1.10 -9.38 1.73
CA ARG A 114 2.28 -9.56 0.87
C ARG A 114 2.30 -8.60 -0.33
N VAL A 115 3.40 -7.88 -0.46
CA VAL A 115 3.71 -7.01 -1.62
C VAL A 115 4.92 -7.60 -2.35
N TRP A 116 4.82 -7.77 -3.66
CA TRP A 116 5.97 -8.11 -4.51
C TRP A 116 6.20 -6.98 -5.53
N VAL A 117 7.46 -6.68 -5.79
CA VAL A 117 7.83 -5.93 -6.99
C VAL A 117 8.49 -6.94 -7.89
N THR A 118 7.84 -7.27 -9.01
CA THR A 118 8.46 -8.12 -10.02
C THR A 118 9.36 -7.22 -10.87
N VAL A 119 10.67 -7.50 -10.85
CA VAL A 119 11.66 -6.76 -11.63
C VAL A 119 11.64 -7.22 -13.08
#